data_AF-A0AAU2NP92-F1
#
_entry.id   AF-A0AAU2NP92-F1
#
_cell.length_a   1.000
_cell.length_b   1.000
_cell.length_c   1.000
_cell.angle_alpha   90.00
_cell.angle_beta   90.00
_cell.angle_gamma   90.00
#
_symmetry.space_group_name_H-M   'P 1'
#
loop_
_entity.id
_entity.type
_entity.pdbx_description
1 polymer ?
#
loop_
_entity_poly.entity_id
_entity_poly.type
_entity_poly.pdbx_seq_one_letter_code
_entity_poly.pdbx_strand_id
1 'polypeptide(L)'
;MTDHPTTPDAGLPKGIDDAVRAELTSLRESIDNIDAAVVHMLAERFKATQRVGRLKAEHKLPPADPARERDQIKRLRELAAGAHLDPVFAEKFLNFIIAEVIRHHEKIASDTVTGQNVAG
;
A
#
# COMPACT_ATOMS: atom_id res chain seq x y z
N MET A 1 -9.39 6.11 -13.08
CA MET A 1 -9.48 7.52 -13.50
C MET A 1 -10.24 8.26 -12.41
N THR A 2 -9.58 8.57 -11.30
CA THR A 2 -10.14 9.46 -10.29
C THR A 2 -9.50 10.82 -10.53
N ASP A 3 -10.30 11.79 -10.97
CA ASP A 3 -9.90 13.18 -11.06
C ASP A 3 -9.52 13.65 -9.65
N HIS A 4 -8.22 13.73 -9.38
CA HIS A 4 -7.72 14.53 -8.28
C HIS A 4 -7.72 15.98 -8.74
N PRO A 5 -8.46 16.88 -8.06
CA PRO A 5 -8.28 18.29 -8.31
C PRO A 5 -6.84 18.63 -7.89
N THR A 6 -5.99 18.96 -8.86
CA THR A 6 -4.72 19.62 -8.60
C THR A 6 -5.04 20.94 -7.92
N THR A 7 -4.95 20.93 -6.59
CA THR A 7 -4.99 22.17 -5.82
C THR A 7 -3.82 23.00 -6.34
N PRO A 8 -4.02 24.29 -6.71
CA PRO A 8 -2.90 25.13 -7.08
C PRO A 8 -1.87 25.10 -5.96
N ASP A 9 -0.58 25.08 -6.32
CA ASP A 9 0.52 25.32 -5.39
C ASP A 9 0.42 26.75 -4.85
N ALA A 10 -0.55 26.95 -3.97
CA ALA A 10 -0.73 28.17 -3.21
C ALA A 10 0.28 28.09 -2.09
N GLY A 11 1.52 28.50 -2.41
CA GLY A 11 2.56 28.67 -1.42
C GLY A 11 2.05 29.43 -0.19
N LEU A 12 2.69 29.18 0.95
CA LEU A 12 2.32 29.76 2.25
C LEU A 12 1.99 31.26 2.12
N PRO A 13 0.89 31.75 2.72
CA PRO A 13 0.51 33.15 2.71
C PRO A 13 1.68 34.09 3.02
N LYS A 14 1.78 35.19 2.27
CA LYS A 14 2.74 36.26 2.57
C LYS A 14 2.36 36.89 3.91
N GLY A 15 3.27 36.89 4.89
CA GLY A 15 3.05 37.43 6.23
C GLY A 15 3.05 36.42 7.38
N ILE A 16 3.32 35.13 7.11
CA ILE A 16 3.57 34.14 8.17
C ILE A 16 4.92 34.41 8.83
N ASP A 17 4.93 34.41 10.16
CA ASP A 17 6.11 34.56 11.01
C ASP A 17 7.20 33.54 10.65
N ASP A 18 8.46 33.98 10.66
CA ASP A 18 9.59 33.15 10.26
C ASP A 18 9.78 31.93 11.17
N ALA A 19 9.43 32.01 12.46
CA ALA A 19 9.46 30.87 13.37
C ALA A 19 8.43 29.81 12.98
N VAL A 20 7.21 30.23 12.61
CA VAL A 20 6.16 29.31 12.12
C VAL A 20 6.58 28.64 10.82
N ARG A 21 7.24 29.39 9.93
CA ARG A 21 7.78 28.84 8.67
C ARG A 21 8.86 27.79 8.94
N ALA A 22 9.77 28.05 9.87
CA ALA A 22 10.84 27.12 10.23
C ALA A 22 10.28 25.82 10.85
N GLU A 23 9.31 25.93 11.76
CA GLU A 23 8.66 24.76 12.36
C GLU A 23 7.94 23.92 11.30
N LEU A 24 7.19 24.56 10.40
CA LEU A 24 6.48 23.85 9.33
C LEU A 24 7.44 23.13 8.39
N THR A 25 8.58 23.73 8.06
CA THR A 25 9.62 23.07 7.26
C THR A 25 10.16 21.84 7.98
N SER A 26 10.51 21.95 9.27
CA SER A 26 11.03 20.82 10.05
C SER A 26 10.02 19.66 10.17
N LEU A 27 8.73 19.97 10.35
CA LEU A 27 7.68 18.96 10.35
C LEU A 27 7.53 18.26 8.99
N ARG A 28 7.65 19.01 7.89
CA ARG A 28 7.60 18.44 6.53
C ARG A 28 8.78 17.54 6.24
N GLU A 29 9.98 17.93 6.64
CA GLU A 29 11.16 17.05 6.53
C GLU A 29 10.96 15.73 7.30
N SER A 30 10.30 15.80 8.47
CA SER A 30 9.96 14.60 9.25
C SER A 30 8.93 13.72 8.52
N ILE A 31 7.92 14.33 7.88
CA ILE A 31 6.91 13.63 7.07
C ILE A 31 7.57 12.95 5.86
N ASP A 32 8.43 13.67 5.13
CA ASP A 32 9.13 13.14 3.96
C ASP A 32 9.98 11.91 4.31
N ASN A 33 10.64 11.93 5.47
CA ASN A 33 11.39 10.79 5.98
C ASN A 33 10.50 9.58 6.32
N ILE A 34 9.33 9.83 6.92
CA ILE A 34 8.34 8.78 7.21
C ILE A 34 7.81 8.19 5.90
N ASP A 35 7.49 9.02 4.91
CA ASP A 35 6.97 8.59 3.62
C ASP A 35 8.00 7.72 2.88
N ALA A 36 9.29 8.09 2.91
CA ALA A 36 10.35 7.25 2.37
C ALA A 36 10.39 5.86 3.04
N ALA A 37 10.27 5.81 4.37
CA ALA A 37 10.23 4.54 5.11
C ALA A 37 8.99 3.71 4.74
N VAL A 38 7.81 4.34 4.61
CA VAL A 38 6.58 3.66 4.17
C VAL A 38 6.74 3.04 2.79
N VAL A 39 7.30 3.77 1.84
CA VAL A 39 7.56 3.27 0.48
C VAL A 39 8.50 2.07 0.49
N HIS A 40 9.60 2.14 1.25
CA HIS A 40 10.53 1.01 1.38
C HIS A 40 9.87 -0.22 2.01
N MET A 41 9.07 -0.04 3.06
CA MET A 41 8.36 -1.16 3.70
C MET A 41 7.31 -1.78 2.78
N LEU A 42 6.61 -0.96 2.00
CA LEU A 42 5.68 -1.45 0.98
C LEU A 42 6.42 -2.24 -0.10
N ALA A 43 7.58 -1.78 -0.58
CA ALA A 43 8.38 -2.51 -1.55
C ALA A 43 8.76 -3.91 -1.06
N GLU A 44 9.21 -4.03 0.19
CA GLU A 44 9.52 -5.33 0.80
C GLU A 44 8.26 -6.20 0.95
N ARG A 45 7.14 -5.62 1.38
CA ARG A 45 5.85 -6.33 1.45
C ARG A 45 5.44 -6.86 0.06
N PHE A 46 5.59 -6.06 -0.99
CA PHE A 46 5.24 -6.47 -2.34
C PHE A 46 6.14 -7.60 -2.86
N LYS A 47 7.45 -7.58 -2.57
CA LYS A 47 8.36 -8.71 -2.86
C LYS A 47 7.87 -10.01 -2.23
N ALA A 48 7.49 -9.97 -0.96
CA ALA A 48 6.93 -11.14 -0.28
C ALA A 48 5.62 -11.62 -0.94
N THR A 49 4.71 -10.71 -1.27
CA THR A 49 3.45 -11.08 -1.94
C THR A 49 3.65 -11.60 -3.36
N GLN A 50 4.66 -11.15 -4.11
CA GLN A 50 4.99 -11.72 -5.41
C GLN A 50 5.44 -13.18 -5.28
N ARG A 51 6.25 -13.50 -4.26
CA ARG A 51 6.64 -14.88 -3.96
C ARG A 51 5.43 -15.74 -3.59
N VAL A 52 4.51 -15.21 -2.78
CA VAL A 52 3.23 -15.88 -2.49
C VAL A 52 2.43 -16.13 -3.78
N GLY A 53 2.38 -15.14 -4.68
CA GLY A 53 1.67 -15.26 -5.96
C GLY A 53 2.25 -16.35 -6.86
N ARG A 54 3.58 -16.42 -6.98
CA ARG A 54 4.27 -17.50 -7.72
C ARG A 54 3.98 -18.88 -7.12
N LEU A 55 4.11 -19.00 -5.80
CA LEU A 55 3.78 -20.24 -5.09
C LEU A 55 2.33 -20.66 -5.32
N LYS A 56 1.38 -19.72 -5.23
CA LYS A 56 -0.03 -19.98 -5.52
C LYS A 56 -0.23 -20.46 -6.96
N ALA A 57 0.39 -19.80 -7.94
CA ALA A 57 0.28 -20.17 -9.35
C ALA A 57 0.85 -21.57 -9.62
N GLU A 58 2.04 -21.88 -9.11
CA GLU A 58 2.69 -23.19 -9.24
C GLU A 58 1.80 -24.33 -8.71
N HIS A 59 1.10 -24.08 -7.61
CA HIS A 59 0.21 -25.06 -6.96
C HIS A 59 -1.27 -24.92 -7.35
N LYS A 60 -1.61 -24.11 -8.36
CA LYS A 60 -2.99 -23.88 -8.83
C LYS A 60 -3.95 -23.42 -7.71
N LEU A 61 -3.43 -22.66 -6.75
CA LEU A 61 -4.20 -22.06 -5.66
C LEU A 61 -4.83 -20.73 -6.13
N PRO A 62 -6.01 -20.36 -5.57
CA PRO A 62 -6.67 -19.11 -5.94
C PRO A 62 -5.85 -17.87 -5.54
N PRO A 63 -5.83 -16.82 -6.38
CA PRO A 63 -5.23 -15.53 -6.08
C PRO A 63 -5.76 -14.90 -4.79
N ALA A 64 -7.09 -14.86 -4.64
CA ALA A 64 -7.77 -14.38 -3.45
C ALA A 64 -7.84 -15.44 -2.34
N ASP A 65 -7.85 -15.01 -1.09
CA ASP A 65 -8.09 -15.85 0.08
C ASP A 65 -8.93 -15.05 1.10
N PRO A 66 -10.28 -15.13 0.99
CA PRO A 66 -11.17 -14.33 1.81
C PRO A 66 -11.00 -14.56 3.31
N ALA A 67 -10.58 -15.77 3.73
CA ALA A 67 -10.32 -16.04 5.14
C ALA A 67 -9.08 -15.29 5.62
N ARG A 68 -7.98 -15.39 4.86
CA ARG A 68 -6.75 -14.68 5.17
C ARG A 68 -6.91 -13.16 5.13
N GLU A 69 -7.72 -12.64 4.22
CA GLU A 69 -8.02 -11.21 4.09
C GLU A 69 -8.77 -10.68 5.32
N ARG A 70 -9.80 -11.40 5.79
CA ARG A 70 -10.52 -11.04 7.03
C ARG A 70 -9.60 -10.99 8.25
N ASP A 71 -8.70 -11.97 8.38
CA ASP A 71 -7.74 -12.01 9.49
C ASP A 71 -6.74 -10.85 9.45
N GLN A 72 -6.29 -10.47 8.24
CA GLN A 72 -5.42 -9.31 8.07
C GLN A 72 -6.13 -8.01 8.46
N ILE A 73 -7.39 -7.84 8.04
CA ILE A 73 -8.20 -6.66 8.40
C ILE A 73 -8.37 -6.58 9.91
N LYS A 74 -8.77 -7.69 10.56
CA LYS A 74 -8.95 -7.73 12.02
C LYS A 74 -7.66 -7.31 12.74
N ARG A 75 -6.54 -7.95 12.41
CA ARG A 75 -5.24 -7.64 13.02
C ARG A 75 -4.82 -6.20 12.78
N LEU A 76 -5.05 -5.65 11.59
CA LEU A 76 -4.66 -4.28 11.30
C LEU A 76 -5.51 -3.26 12.07
N ARG A 77 -6.81 -3.50 12.22
CA ARG A 77 -7.68 -2.65 13.04
C ARG A 77 -7.21 -2.59 14.50
N GLU A 78 -6.78 -3.73 15.05
CA GLU A 78 -6.22 -3.81 16.40
C GLU A 78 -4.91 -3.01 16.52
N LEU A 79 -4.00 -3.15 15.54
CA LEU A 79 -2.75 -2.39 15.48
C LEU A 79 -2.99 -0.88 15.34
N ALA A 80 -3.94 -0.48 14.50
CA ALA A 80 -4.30 0.92 14.30
C ALA A 80 -4.84 1.54 15.59
N ALA A 81 -5.76 0.85 16.27
CA ALA A 81 -6.29 1.30 17.55
C ALA A 81 -5.18 1.48 18.61
N GLY A 82 -4.24 0.53 18.69
CA GLY A 82 -3.09 0.61 19.59
C GLY A 82 -2.09 1.74 19.25
N ALA A 83 -2.07 2.20 18.01
CA ALA A 83 -1.22 3.29 17.54
C ALA A 83 -1.94 4.66 17.47
N HIS A 84 -3.16 4.75 18.00
CA HIS A 84 -4.02 5.94 17.88
C HIS A 84 -4.31 6.39 16.44
N LEU A 85 -4.29 5.44 15.50
CA LEU A 85 -4.72 5.64 14.11
C LEU A 85 -6.16 5.15 13.96
N ASP A 86 -6.98 5.87 13.19
CA ASP A 86 -8.36 5.46 12.90
C ASP A 86 -8.40 4.05 12.26
N PRO A 87 -9.02 3.05 12.91
CA PRO A 87 -9.13 1.70 12.36
C PRO A 87 -9.87 1.64 11.03
N VAL A 88 -10.81 2.56 10.77
CA VAL A 88 -11.54 2.62 9.49
C VAL A 88 -10.63 3.10 8.38
N PHE A 89 -9.80 4.11 8.64
CA PHE A 89 -8.76 4.54 7.70
C PHE A 89 -7.75 3.43 7.41
N ALA A 90 -7.25 2.74 8.45
CA ALA A 90 -6.29 1.66 8.29
C ALA A 90 -6.85 0.49 7.45
N GLU A 91 -8.12 0.15 7.66
CA GLU A 91 -8.81 -0.86 6.86
C GLU A 91 -8.93 -0.45 5.38
N LYS A 92 -9.32 0.80 5.10
CA LYS A 92 -9.37 1.32 3.71
C LYS A 92 -8.02 1.23 3.02
N PHE A 93 -6.95 1.62 3.73
CA PHE A 93 -5.58 1.53 3.22
C PHE A 93 -5.20 0.07 2.93
N LEU A 94 -5.49 -0.87 3.83
CA LEU A 94 -5.18 -2.27 3.60
C LEU A 94 -5.99 -2.89 2.46
N ASN A 95 -7.27 -2.56 2.35
CA ASN A 95 -8.12 -3.02 1.24
C ASN A 95 -7.56 -2.58 -0.11
N PHE A 96 -7.05 -1.35 -0.20
CA PHE A 96 -6.35 -0.87 -1.40
C PHE A 96 -5.11 -1.73 -1.71
N ILE A 97 -4.27 -1.99 -0.70
CA ILE A 97 -3.07 -2.82 -0.88
C ILE A 97 -3.42 -4.28 -1.24
N ILE A 98 -4.45 -4.87 -0.63
CA ILE A 98 -4.90 -6.24 -0.92
C ILE A 98 -5.39 -6.36 -2.37
N ALA A 99 -6.20 -5.40 -2.84
CA ALA A 99 -6.68 -5.39 -4.21
C ALA A 99 -5.53 -5.41 -5.23
N GLU A 100 -4.49 -4.60 -4.99
CA GLU A 100 -3.31 -4.56 -5.84
C GLU A 100 -2.49 -5.86 -5.79
N VAL A 101 -2.43 -6.52 -4.64
CA VAL A 101 -1.79 -7.85 -4.49
C VAL A 101 -2.54 -8.92 -5.28
N ILE A 102 -3.88 -8.96 -5.19
CA ILE A 102 -4.70 -9.93 -5.92
C ILE A 102 -4.51 -9.75 -7.42
N ARG A 103 -4.55 -8.51 -7.92
CA ARG A 103 -4.28 -8.18 -9.33
C ARG A 103 -2.91 -8.71 -9.79
N HIS A 104 -1.88 -8.60 -8.95
CA HIS A 104 -0.57 -9.17 -9.24
C HIS A 104 -0.55 -10.70 -9.27
N HIS A 105 -1.29 -11.36 -8.37
CA HIS A 105 -1.40 -12.81 -8.34
C HIS A 105 -2.11 -13.36 -9.58
N GLU A 106 -3.19 -12.71 -10.02
CA GLU A 106 -3.90 -13.03 -11.26
C GLU A 106 -2.96 -12.94 -12.48
N LYS A 107 -2.17 -11.86 -12.56
CA LYS A 107 -1.18 -11.69 -13.63
C LYS A 107 -0.14 -12.83 -13.61
N ILE A 108 0.43 -13.13 -12.45
CA ILE A 108 1.42 -14.21 -12.31
C ILE A 108 0.82 -15.55 -12.75
N ALA A 109 -0.41 -15.87 -12.33
CA ALA A 109 -1.07 -17.10 -12.72
C ALA A 109 -1.29 -17.20 -14.24
N SER A 110 -1.71 -16.10 -14.88
CA SER A 110 -1.86 -16.03 -16.35
C SER A 110 -0.53 -16.25 -17.08
N ASP A 111 0.54 -15.62 -16.62
CA ASP A 111 1.88 -15.75 -17.21
C ASP A 111 2.42 -17.19 -17.07
N THR A 112 2.19 -17.84 -15.91
CA THR A 112 2.57 -19.25 -15.68
C THR A 112 1.85 -20.21 -16.62
N VAL A 113 0.53 -20.04 -16.82
CA VAL A 113 -0.24 -20.89 -17.75
C VAL A 113 0.26 -20.73 -19.18
N THR A 114 0.57 -19.50 -19.59
CA THR A 114 1.07 -19.21 -20.94
C THR A 114 2.44 -19.84 -21.17
N GLY A 115 3.35 -19.77 -20.18
CA GLY A 115 4.67 -20.40 -20.22
C GLY A 115 4.63 -21.93 -20.27
N GLN A 116 3.64 -22.56 -19.64
CA GLN A 116 3.43 -24.01 -19.72
C GLN A 116 2.92 -24.47 -21.09
N ASN A 117 2.10 -23.66 -21.76
CA ASN A 117 1.52 -24.01 -23.07
C ASN A 117 2.49 -23.86 -24.25
N VAL A 118 3.56 -23.05 -24.13
CA VAL A 118 4.60 -22.92 -25.17
C VAL A 118 5.73 -23.95 -25.04
N ALA A 119 5.80 -24.66 -23.91
CA ALA A 119 6.84 -25.64 -23.61
C ALA A 119 6.39 -27.11 -23.80
N GLY A 120 5.16 -27.33 -24.28
CA GLY A 120 4.61 -28.64 -24.63
C GLY A 120 4.28 -28.73 -26.11
#